data_AF-A0A402DQL5-F1
#
_entry.id   AF-A0A402DQL5-F1
#
_cell.length_a   1.000
_cell.length_b   1.000
_cell.length_c   1.000
_cell.angle_alpha   90.00
_cell.angle_beta   90.00
_cell.angle_gamma   90.00
#
_symmetry.space_group_name_H-M   'P 1'
#
loop_
_entity.id
_entity.type
_entity.pdbx_description
1 polymer ?
#
loop_
_entity_poly.entity_id
_entity_poly.type
_entity_poly.pdbx_seq_one_letter_code
_entity_poly.pdbx_strand_id
1 'polypeptide(L)'
;MTTTDLRTDVCALDALVPERGAAALVDGVQVALFRLADDTVLAVQNRDPFCGANVLARGIVGSVGDAPTVTSPMHKQVWDLRTGACLDTGGKTPKDASVDLATWAVQVAEGRVLVTRA
;
A
#
# COMPACT_ATOMS: atom_id res chain seq x y z
N MET A 1 -16.41 25.04 -0.70
CA MET A 1 -17.05 23.75 -1.01
C MET A 1 -16.23 22.69 -0.30
N THR A 2 -16.65 22.27 0.89
CA THR A 2 -15.89 21.33 1.72
C THR A 2 -16.26 19.94 1.25
N THR A 3 -15.40 19.31 0.45
CA THR A 3 -15.57 17.89 0.12
C THR A 3 -15.43 17.11 1.42
N THR A 4 -16.54 16.57 1.93
CA THR A 4 -16.49 15.60 3.03
C THR A 4 -15.77 14.38 2.50
N ASP A 5 -14.49 14.28 2.85
CA ASP A 5 -13.65 13.17 2.44
C ASP A 5 -14.21 11.88 3.06
N LEU A 6 -14.84 11.04 2.23
CA LEU A 6 -15.46 9.79 2.70
C LEU A 6 -14.33 8.83 3.07
N ARG A 7 -14.27 8.44 4.34
CA ARG A 7 -13.24 7.54 4.88
C ARG A 7 -13.85 6.22 5.28
N THR A 8 -13.16 5.14 4.94
CA THR A 8 -13.47 3.79 5.42
C THR A 8 -12.65 3.51 6.67
N ASP A 9 -13.33 3.20 7.78
CA ASP A 9 -12.67 2.66 8.97
C ASP A 9 -12.30 1.19 8.70
N VAL A 10 -10.99 0.92 8.63
CA VAL A 10 -10.48 -0.38 8.22
C VAL A 10 -10.20 -1.30 9.40
N CYS A 11 -9.46 -0.81 10.40
CA CYS A 11 -9.04 -1.60 11.55
C CYS A 11 -8.51 -0.72 12.69
N ALA A 12 -8.24 -1.34 13.85
CA ALA A 12 -7.43 -0.72 14.89
C ALA A 12 -5.95 -0.72 14.47
N LEU A 13 -5.19 0.31 14.88
CA LEU A 13 -3.77 0.45 14.57
C LEU A 13 -2.94 -0.73 15.07
N ASP A 14 -3.28 -1.27 16.24
CA ASP A 14 -2.59 -2.40 16.88
C ASP A 14 -2.85 -3.75 16.19
N ALA A 15 -3.86 -3.84 15.33
CA ALA A 15 -4.07 -4.98 14.45
C ALA A 15 -3.05 -5.01 13.29
N LEU A 16 -2.39 -3.88 13.00
CA LEU A 16 -1.28 -3.81 12.06
C LEU A 16 0.03 -4.07 12.80
N VAL A 17 0.65 -5.20 12.50
CA VAL A 17 2.02 -5.51 12.93
C VAL A 17 2.98 -4.61 12.14
N PRO A 18 3.89 -3.86 12.80
CA PRO A 18 4.88 -3.03 12.11
C PRO A 18 5.63 -3.82 11.04
N GLU A 19 5.84 -3.17 9.89
CA GLU A 19 6.55 -3.66 8.70
C GLU A 19 5.95 -4.92 8.05
N ARG A 20 4.73 -5.32 8.47
CA ARG A 20 3.98 -6.42 7.88
C ARG A 20 2.73 -5.91 7.20
N GLY A 21 2.60 -6.22 5.92
CA GLY A 21 1.43 -5.81 5.15
C GLY A 21 0.15 -6.52 5.62
N ALA A 22 -0.97 -5.80 5.54
CA ALA A 22 -2.32 -6.33 5.74
C ALA A 22 -3.20 -5.94 4.55
N ALA A 23 -4.01 -6.89 4.06
CA ALA A 23 -4.98 -6.61 3.01
C ALA A 23 -6.29 -6.10 3.62
N ALA A 24 -6.89 -5.09 3.01
CA ALA A 24 -8.16 -4.51 3.38
C ALA A 24 -9.04 -4.30 2.15
N LEU A 25 -10.35 -4.16 2.37
CA LEU A 25 -11.31 -3.80 1.32
C LEU A 25 -11.78 -2.36 1.57
N VAL A 26 -11.51 -1.48 0.60
CA VAL A 26 -11.96 -0.09 0.61
C VAL A 26 -12.81 0.09 -0.65
N ASP A 27 -14.12 0.21 -0.47
CA ASP A 27 -15.10 0.36 -1.56
C ASP A 27 -15.04 -0.70 -2.66
N GLY A 28 -14.81 -1.95 -2.24
CA GLY A 28 -14.69 -3.07 -3.16
C GLY A 28 -13.31 -3.21 -3.81
N VAL A 29 -12.38 -2.28 -3.54
CA VAL A 29 -10.98 -2.36 -4.01
C VAL A 29 -10.10 -2.94 -2.91
N GLN A 30 -9.24 -3.90 -3.26
CA GLN A 30 -8.26 -4.44 -2.33
C GLN A 30 -7.05 -3.50 -2.21
N VAL A 31 -6.80 -3.06 -0.98
CA VAL A 31 -5.70 -2.18 -0.59
C VAL A 31 -4.76 -2.95 0.33
N ALA A 32 -3.46 -2.73 0.17
CA ALA A 32 -2.42 -3.21 1.06
C ALA A 32 -2.01 -2.07 2.00
N LEU A 33 -2.20 -2.30 3.30
CA LEU A 33 -1.79 -1.39 4.38
C LEU A 33 -0.44 -1.83 4.94
N PHE A 34 0.42 -0.85 5.21
CA PHE A 34 1.71 -1.05 5.88
C PHE A 34 1.85 -0.04 6.99
N ARG A 35 1.97 -0.52 8.23
CA ARG A 35 2.42 0.29 9.37
C ARG A 35 3.94 0.26 9.39
N LEU A 36 4.60 1.40 9.25
CA LEU A 36 6.06 1.52 9.30
C LEU A 36 6.55 1.51 10.76
N ALA A 37 7.87 1.45 10.95
CA ALA A 37 8.50 1.41 12.27
C ALA A 37 8.24 2.67 13.12
N ASP A 38 7.95 3.81 12.48
CA ASP A 38 7.60 5.09 13.11
C ASP A 38 6.08 5.28 13.33
N ASP A 39 5.30 4.21 13.19
CA ASP A 39 3.84 4.17 13.25
C ASP A 39 3.09 4.89 12.11
N THR A 40 3.81 5.42 11.10
CA THR A 40 3.17 5.91 9.88
C THR A 40 2.48 4.75 9.17
N VAL A 41 1.21 4.93 8.78
CA VAL A 41 0.47 3.93 7.99
C VAL A 41 0.34 4.42 6.55
N LEU A 42 0.78 3.59 5.61
CA LEU A 42 0.69 3.84 4.18
C LEU A 42 -0.20 2.80 3.50
N ALA A 43 -0.86 3.20 2.42
CA ALA A 43 -1.82 2.37 1.69
C ALA A 43 -1.56 2.42 0.19
N VAL A 44 -1.41 1.25 -0.41
CA VAL A 44 -1.23 1.08 -1.86
C VAL A 44 -2.17 0.01 -2.39
N GLN A 45 -2.33 -0.12 -3.70
CA GLN A 45 -3.18 -1.18 -4.26
C GLN A 45 -2.60 -2.55 -3.88
N ASN A 46 -3.45 -3.54 -3.59
CA ASN A 46 -2.94 -4.87 -3.26
C ASN A 46 -2.56 -5.69 -4.51
N ARG A 47 -3.07 -5.30 -5.67
CA ARG A 47 -2.85 -5.99 -6.94
C ARG A 47 -1.48 -5.59 -7.52
N ASP A 48 -0.62 -6.58 -7.70
CA ASP A 48 0.68 -6.41 -8.35
C ASP A 48 0.49 -6.18 -9.87
N PRO A 49 0.94 -5.04 -10.44
CA PRO A 49 0.77 -4.69 -11.85
C PRO A 49 1.43 -5.65 -12.85
N PHE A 50 2.40 -6.45 -12.43
CA PHE A 50 3.16 -7.33 -13.30
C PHE A 50 2.61 -8.76 -13.31
N CYS A 51 2.23 -9.30 -12.15
CA CYS A 51 1.69 -10.65 -12.10
C CYS A 51 0.17 -10.67 -12.20
N GLY A 52 -0.51 -9.60 -11.78
CA GLY A 52 -1.97 -9.44 -11.78
C GLY A 52 -2.67 -10.04 -10.56
N ALA A 53 -1.91 -10.47 -9.55
CA ALA A 53 -2.43 -11.08 -8.33
C ALA A 53 -2.50 -10.09 -7.16
N ASN A 54 -3.46 -10.29 -6.25
CA ASN A 54 -3.60 -9.52 -5.01
C ASN A 54 -2.63 -10.03 -3.94
N VAL A 55 -1.38 -9.59 -4.00
CA VAL A 55 -0.28 -10.16 -3.22
C VAL A 55 0.64 -9.13 -2.56
N LEU A 56 0.46 -7.83 -2.81
CA LEU A 56 1.41 -6.82 -2.34
C LEU A 56 1.43 -6.69 -0.81
N ALA A 57 0.30 -6.92 -0.12
CA ALA A 57 0.27 -7.01 1.35
C ALA A 57 1.17 -8.14 1.92
N ARG A 58 1.65 -9.05 1.07
CA ARG A 58 2.60 -10.11 1.46
C ARG A 58 4.05 -9.80 1.05
N GLY A 59 4.28 -8.60 0.52
CA GLY A 59 5.59 -8.11 0.17
C GLY A 59 6.46 -7.82 1.40
N ILE A 60 7.75 -7.69 1.16
CA ILE A 60 8.73 -7.34 2.20
C ILE A 60 8.87 -5.83 2.21
N VAL A 61 8.66 -5.22 3.38
CA VAL A 61 8.96 -3.80 3.59
C VAL A 61 10.47 -3.61 3.67
N GLY A 62 10.97 -2.55 3.05
CA GLY A 62 12.38 -2.18 3.08
C GLY A 62 12.56 -0.69 2.82
N SER A 63 13.76 -0.32 2.38
CA SER A 63 14.04 1.05 1.98
C SER A 63 14.99 1.15 0.78
N VAL A 64 14.84 2.24 0.03
CA VAL A 64 15.81 2.69 -0.99
C VAL A 64 16.16 4.13 -0.65
N GLY A 65 17.34 4.33 -0.05
CA GLY A 65 17.63 5.59 0.65
C GLY A 65 16.58 5.84 1.74
N ASP A 66 15.95 7.00 1.72
CA ASP A 66 14.91 7.39 2.69
C ASP A 66 13.49 7.00 2.23
N ALA A 67 13.33 6.35 1.07
CA ALA A 67 12.03 5.90 0.59
C ALA A 67 11.65 4.57 1.26
N PRO A 68 10.55 4.48 2.03
CA PRO A 68 10.03 3.19 2.48
C PRO A 68 9.45 2.45 1.28
N THR A 69 9.79 1.17 1.14
CA THR A 69 9.40 0.39 -0.04
C THR A 69 8.66 -0.88 0.31
N VAL A 70 7.93 -1.41 -0.66
CA VAL A 70 7.49 -2.80 -0.66
C VAL A 70 8.08 -3.53 -1.86
N THR A 71 8.63 -4.71 -1.61
CA THR A 71 9.11 -5.62 -2.64
C THR A 71 8.09 -6.71 -2.91
N SER A 72 7.66 -6.89 -4.17
CA SER A 72 6.70 -7.95 -4.56
C SER A 72 7.20 -9.32 -4.11
N PRO A 73 6.32 -10.17 -3.54
CA PRO A 73 6.69 -11.56 -3.26
C PRO A 73 6.95 -12.36 -4.55
N MET A 74 6.40 -11.93 -5.69
CA MET A 74 6.38 -12.70 -6.93
C MET A 74 7.64 -12.52 -7.78
N HIS A 75 7.92 -11.30 -8.25
CA HIS A 75 9.03 -11.04 -9.17
C HIS A 75 9.97 -9.93 -8.68
N LYS A 76 9.88 -9.59 -7.38
CA LYS A 76 10.84 -8.73 -6.68
C LYS A 76 10.92 -7.29 -7.18
N GLN A 77 9.86 -6.82 -7.83
CA GLN A 77 9.72 -5.40 -8.14
C GLN A 77 9.61 -4.60 -6.85
N VAL A 78 10.09 -3.38 -6.87
CA VAL A 78 10.18 -2.50 -5.71
C VAL A 78 9.38 -1.25 -5.99
N TRP A 79 8.50 -0.87 -5.06
CA TRP A 79 7.74 0.38 -5.14
C TRP A 79 7.94 1.23 -3.88
N ASP A 80 7.99 2.56 -4.05
CA ASP A 80 7.91 3.52 -2.95
C ASP A 80 6.49 3.49 -2.38
N LEU A 81 6.34 3.21 -1.08
CA LEU A 81 5.03 3.13 -0.42
C LEU A 81 4.34 4.48 -0.25
N ARG A 82 5.08 5.60 -0.35
CA ARG A 82 4.53 6.95 -0.20
C ARG A 82 3.85 7.43 -1.48
N THR A 83 4.44 7.11 -2.62
CA THR A 83 4.03 7.64 -3.93
C THR A 83 3.46 6.56 -4.85
N GLY A 84 3.71 5.29 -4.56
CA GLY A 84 3.40 4.17 -5.43
C GLY A 84 4.37 3.99 -6.61
N ALA A 85 5.37 4.85 -6.75
CA ALA A 85 6.29 4.82 -7.90
C ALA A 85 7.09 3.52 -7.93
N CYS A 86 7.16 2.88 -9.10
CA CYS A 86 8.00 1.71 -9.33
C CYS A 86 9.47 2.13 -9.42
N LEU A 87 10.29 1.65 -8.49
CA LEU A 87 11.72 1.93 -8.40
C LEU A 87 12.56 0.87 -9.12
N ASP A 88 12.08 -0.37 -9.17
CA ASP A 88 12.71 -1.47 -9.88
C ASP A 88 11.62 -2.39 -10.46
N THR A 89 11.70 -2.67 -11.76
CA THR A 89 10.76 -3.53 -12.49
C THR A 89 11.07 -5.02 -12.34
N GLY A 90 12.17 -5.38 -11.67
CA GLY A 90 12.64 -6.77 -11.56
C GLY A 90 12.94 -7.40 -12.92
N GLY A 91 13.20 -6.58 -13.95
CA GLY A 91 13.38 -7.01 -15.34
C GLY A 91 12.12 -7.62 -15.97
N LYS A 92 10.92 -7.30 -15.44
CA LYS A 92 9.64 -7.77 -15.99
C LYS A 92 8.92 -6.65 -16.75
N THR A 93 7.97 -7.04 -17.59
CA THR A 93 7.04 -6.13 -18.26
C THR A 93 5.72 -6.14 -17.49
N PRO A 94 5.13 -4.96 -17.17
CA PRO A 94 3.83 -4.91 -16.50
C PRO A 94 2.73 -5.48 -17.40
N LYS A 95 1.70 -6.07 -16.79
CA LYS A 95 0.47 -6.47 -17.46
C LYS A 95 -0.57 -5.36 -17.47
N ASP A 96 -0.50 -4.47 -16.49
CA ASP A 96 -1.39 -3.33 -16.36
C ASP A 96 -0.88 -2.12 -17.15
N ALA A 97 -1.77 -1.15 -17.38
CA ALA A 97 -1.46 0.08 -18.10
C ALA A 97 -0.44 0.97 -17.35
N SER A 98 -0.41 0.89 -16.02
CA SER A 98 0.55 1.60 -15.16
C SER A 98 1.48 0.59 -14.49
N VAL A 99 2.75 0.98 -14.36
CA VAL A 99 3.74 0.28 -13.54
C VAL A 99 3.69 0.73 -12.08
N ASP A 100 3.22 1.96 -11.84
CA ASP A 100 3.09 2.55 -10.52
C ASP A 100 1.82 2.06 -9.83
N LEU A 101 1.89 1.93 -8.52
CA LEU A 101 0.77 1.58 -7.65
C LEU A 101 -0.10 2.81 -7.41
N ALA A 102 -1.42 2.64 -7.43
CA ALA A 102 -2.30 3.59 -6.81
C ALA A 102 -2.04 3.66 -5.30
N THR A 103 -2.24 4.84 -4.72
CA THR A 103 -2.09 5.11 -3.28
C THR A 103 -3.38 5.69 -2.71
N TRP A 104 -3.65 5.40 -1.44
CA TRP A 104 -4.79 5.98 -0.72
C TRP A 104 -4.28 6.86 0.43
N ALA A 105 -4.95 7.98 0.68
CA ALA A 105 -4.65 8.77 1.87
C ALA A 105 -5.12 8.02 3.12
N VAL A 106 -4.25 7.93 4.12
CA VAL A 106 -4.50 7.25 5.39
C VAL A 106 -4.45 8.26 6.53
N GLN A 107 -5.43 8.19 7.42
CA GLN A 107 -5.43 8.91 8.67
C GLN A 107 -5.52 7.92 9.82
N VAL A 108 -4.63 8.07 10.81
CA VAL A 108 -4.75 7.39 12.09
C VAL A 108 -5.39 8.35 13.09
N ALA A 109 -6.56 7.99 13.63
CA ALA A 109 -7.29 8.80 14.59
C ALA A 109 -7.90 7.91 15.67
N GLU A 110 -7.68 8.25 16.95
CA GLU A 110 -8.23 7.50 18.09
C GLU A 110 -7.91 5.99 18.04
N GLY A 111 -6.70 5.64 17.56
CA GLY A 111 -6.27 4.25 17.41
C GLY A 111 -6.92 3.51 16.24
N ARG A 112 -7.65 4.19 15.35
CA ARG A 112 -8.29 3.63 14.15
C ARG A 112 -7.55 4.05 12.89
N VAL A 113 -7.46 3.14 11.93
CA VAL A 113 -6.92 3.38 10.59
C VAL A 113 -8.07 3.70 9.64
N LEU A 114 -8.11 4.94 9.16
CA LEU A 114 -9.11 5.46 8.25
C LEU A 114 -8.48 5.64 6.86
N VAL A 115 -9.09 5.08 5.82
CA VAL A 115 -8.59 5.19 4.45
C VAL A 115 -9.58 5.98 3.59
N THR A 116 -9.10 7.08 3.00
CA THR A 116 -9.85 7.95 2.08
C THR A 116 -10.05 7.25 0.73
N ARG A 117 -11.24 7.34 0.14
CA ARG A 117 -11.51 6.83 -1.22
C ARG A 117 -10.59 7.51 -2.25
N ALA A 118 -10.04 6.73 -3.19
CA ALA A 118 -9.29 7.24 -4.34
C ALA A 118 -10.22 7.78 -5.44
#